data_AF-A0A285XP58-F1
#
_entry.id   AF-A0A285XP58-F1
#
_cell.length_a   1.000
_cell.length_b   1.000
_cell.length_c   1.000
_cell.angle_alpha   90.00
_cell.angle_beta   90.00
_cell.angle_gamma   90.00
#
_symmetry.space_group_name_H-M   'P 1'
#
loop_
_entity.id
_entity.type
_entity.pdbx_description
1 polymer ?
#
loop_
_entity_poly.entity_id
_entity_poly.type
_entity_poly.pdbx_seq_one_letter_code
_entity_poly.pdbx_strand_id
1 'polypeptide(L)'
;MSDLIRSSSTWWAQSSKHARLTAVGTTAIVLVLGLITWNVWVSPAGSVSTAVHQALGVTPPKKKVSAAELQTKLDAAQKEIWALEGKLDSTSAQAGSRADQITQLKAQLASLQSQLGAAKSGSGGSSSSGGSGTSVNAAGSGSGSGGSGSGSGSGGSGSGGSSNGNGNGSGSGVTNPNTGPSKDPDTTDPVTTPTKAQILAQQSRWYGLYTAQSPFNWSEYDQVSKEVGKATNMVGFFQGFDQDFNSNAVQRSWANGRLPMMTWESVPAQTGNDEPYVPGYTNEDIISGKFDAYLTKYAQALTANGQPLVIRFDHEMNGQWYNWSESTKQQNAAGSYTAMWKHVWQVFQDNGANQYAIWDWSPSRIDKLGNTKYQTLDYMRNYYPGPEYVDWVGMSGYYRDATEAPTFENTFGATLAQIREVAPGKGIVLNEIGATETGGSVSNSQKSQWINSLFDALADPANADIIGFAYFSETATTIVDGTRTTNDWRLDSRSDSLQAFSDGIKRTDIDYDLQEVTP
;
A
#
# COMPACT_ATOMS: atom_id res chain seq x y z
N MET A 1 85.80 18.17 -6.40
CA MET A 1 85.51 17.91 -4.99
C MET A 1 84.23 17.07 -4.97
N SER A 2 84.33 15.75 -5.10
CA SER A 2 84.53 14.77 -4.01
C SER A 2 83.34 14.77 -3.04
N ASP A 3 82.66 13.69 -2.70
CA ASP A 3 82.69 12.29 -3.13
C ASP A 3 81.48 11.60 -2.46
N LEU A 4 80.93 10.59 -3.15
CA LEU A 4 80.49 9.26 -2.67
C LEU A 4 79.85 9.14 -1.27
N ILE A 5 78.66 8.51 -1.13
CA ILE A 5 78.54 7.04 -0.88
C ILE A 5 77.33 6.42 -1.61
N ARG A 6 77.57 5.21 -2.16
CA ARG A 6 76.68 4.29 -2.91
C ARG A 6 75.87 3.33 -2.01
N SER A 7 74.88 2.68 -2.65
CA SER A 7 74.36 1.30 -2.45
C SER A 7 73.28 1.14 -1.36
N SER A 8 72.17 0.38 -1.49
CA SER A 8 71.75 -0.71 -2.40
C SER A 8 70.22 -0.96 -2.32
N SER A 9 69.70 -1.54 -3.40
CA SER A 9 68.38 -2.17 -3.70
C SER A 9 67.61 -2.95 -2.61
N THR A 10 66.26 -2.87 -2.62
CA THR A 10 65.19 -3.93 -2.67
C THR A 10 63.82 -3.37 -2.17
N TRP A 11 62.75 -3.24 -2.99
CA TRP A 11 61.59 -4.16 -3.21
C TRP A 11 60.87 -4.54 -1.90
N TRP A 12 59.65 -4.11 -1.53
CA TRP A 12 58.35 -3.99 -2.22
C TRP A 12 57.47 -2.82 -1.72
N ALA A 13 56.45 -2.48 -2.52
CA ALA A 13 55.27 -1.72 -2.12
C ALA A 13 54.42 -2.42 -1.04
N GLN A 14 53.82 -1.65 -0.11
CA GLN A 14 52.55 -2.02 0.50
C GLN A 14 51.54 -0.87 0.45
N SER A 15 50.50 -1.15 -0.32
CA SER A 15 49.24 -0.45 -0.46
C SER A 15 48.50 -0.29 0.88
N SER A 16 48.04 0.92 1.18
CA SER A 16 47.20 1.25 2.34
C SER A 16 45.74 0.77 2.23
N LYS A 17 45.42 -0.16 1.31
CA LYS A 17 44.06 -0.69 1.12
C LYS A 17 43.62 -1.76 2.12
N HIS A 18 44.49 -2.27 3.00
CA HIS A 18 44.12 -3.35 3.93
C HIS A 18 43.80 -2.91 5.37
N ALA A 19 44.07 -1.66 5.78
CA ALA A 19 43.72 -1.21 7.13
C ALA A 19 42.20 -1.02 7.35
N ARG A 20 41.41 -0.78 6.30
CA ARG A 20 39.94 -0.68 6.37
C ARG A 20 39.22 -2.03 6.23
N LEU A 21 39.87 -3.04 5.64
CA LEU A 21 39.30 -4.39 5.52
C LEU A 21 39.40 -5.18 6.83
N THR A 22 40.43 -4.94 7.64
CA THR A 22 40.59 -5.61 8.94
C THR A 22 39.61 -5.06 10.00
N ALA A 23 39.24 -3.78 9.94
CA ALA A 23 38.29 -3.18 10.87
C ALA A 23 36.84 -3.66 10.64
N VAL A 24 36.43 -3.91 9.40
CA VAL A 24 35.08 -4.41 9.07
C VAL A 24 34.96 -5.93 9.29
N GLY A 25 36.05 -6.69 9.08
CA GLY A 25 36.08 -8.12 9.39
C GLY A 25 35.96 -8.45 10.89
N THR A 26 36.45 -7.55 11.75
CA THR A 26 36.42 -7.79 13.21
C THR A 26 35.03 -7.56 13.79
N THR A 27 34.24 -6.61 13.26
CA THR A 27 32.86 -6.39 13.70
C THR A 27 31.92 -7.52 13.29
N ALA A 28 32.09 -8.09 12.09
CA ALA A 28 31.32 -9.26 11.65
C ALA A 28 31.64 -10.52 12.48
N ILE A 29 32.92 -10.74 12.82
CA ILE A 29 33.32 -11.85 13.70
C ILE A 29 32.82 -11.63 15.14
N VAL A 30 32.83 -10.39 15.66
CA VAL A 30 32.28 -10.06 16.99
C VAL A 30 30.75 -10.21 17.03
N LEU A 31 30.04 -9.90 15.93
CA LEU A 31 28.60 -10.12 15.83
C LEU A 31 28.23 -11.60 15.67
N VAL A 32 29.01 -12.37 14.91
CA VAL A 32 28.84 -13.83 14.79
C VAL A 32 29.20 -14.54 16.10
N LEU A 33 30.30 -14.15 16.76
CA LEU A 33 30.65 -14.64 18.10
C LEU A 33 29.61 -14.18 19.12
N GLY A 34 29.05 -12.97 18.99
CA GLY A 34 27.94 -12.48 19.80
C GLY A 34 26.66 -13.29 19.61
N LEU A 35 26.32 -13.69 18.38
CA LEU A 35 25.20 -14.55 18.02
C LEU A 35 25.38 -16.00 18.50
N ILE A 36 26.61 -16.53 18.45
CA ILE A 36 26.96 -17.86 18.98
C ILE A 36 26.90 -17.83 20.52
N THR A 37 27.46 -16.79 21.15
CA THR A 37 27.43 -16.61 22.61
C THR A 37 25.99 -16.40 23.11
N TRP A 38 25.17 -15.66 22.36
CA TRP A 38 23.75 -15.45 22.66
C TRP A 38 22.91 -16.72 22.49
N ASN A 39 23.12 -17.51 21.43
CA ASN A 39 22.42 -18.79 21.25
C ASN A 39 22.78 -19.82 22.35
N VAL A 40 24.02 -19.81 22.83
CA VAL A 40 24.48 -20.71 23.90
C VAL A 40 23.95 -20.30 25.28
N TRP A 41 23.76 -19.00 25.53
CA TRP A 41 23.39 -18.49 26.87
C TRP A 41 21.94 -18.02 27.05
N VAL A 42 21.18 -17.82 25.97
CA VAL A 42 19.82 -17.23 26.03
C VAL A 42 18.75 -18.15 25.43
N SER A 43 19.10 -19.21 24.69
CA SER A 43 18.11 -20.17 24.15
C SER A 43 17.97 -21.42 25.03
N PRO A 44 16.81 -21.72 25.62
CA PRO A 44 16.63 -22.88 26.50
C PRO A 44 16.54 -24.25 25.78
N ALA A 45 16.75 -24.31 24.46
CA ALA A 45 16.46 -25.52 23.67
C ALA A 45 17.44 -25.80 22.50
N GLY A 46 18.68 -25.29 22.54
CA GLY A 46 19.70 -25.64 21.55
C GLY A 46 20.43 -26.95 21.90
N SER A 47 20.53 -27.89 20.96
CA SER A 47 21.21 -29.18 21.12
C SER A 47 22.69 -29.08 21.57
N VAL A 48 23.34 -27.93 21.33
CA VAL A 48 24.72 -27.62 21.75
C VAL A 48 24.78 -27.16 23.22
N SER A 49 23.77 -26.45 23.72
CA SER A 49 23.68 -26.01 25.12
C SER A 49 23.52 -27.23 26.04
N THR A 50 22.68 -28.20 25.65
CA THR A 50 22.47 -29.44 26.42
C THR A 50 23.75 -30.26 26.55
N ALA A 51 24.57 -30.36 25.50
CA ALA A 51 25.83 -31.10 25.51
C ALA A 51 26.91 -30.43 26.38
N VAL A 52 26.98 -29.10 26.39
CA VAL A 52 27.96 -28.35 27.22
C VAL A 52 27.55 -28.32 28.69
N HIS A 53 26.26 -28.24 29.01
CA HIS A 53 25.79 -28.26 30.40
C HIS A 53 25.86 -29.64 31.05
N GLN A 54 25.68 -30.74 30.28
CA GLN A 54 25.93 -32.10 30.77
C GLN A 54 27.41 -32.36 31.08
N ALA A 55 28.32 -31.70 30.35
CA ALA A 55 29.77 -31.83 30.56
C ALA A 55 30.30 -31.00 31.75
N LEU A 56 29.61 -29.91 32.15
CA LEU A 56 30.12 -28.95 33.13
C LEU A 56 29.35 -28.89 34.46
N GLY A 57 28.19 -29.55 34.59
CA GLY A 57 27.50 -29.72 35.88
C GLY A 57 26.98 -28.43 36.55
N VAL A 58 26.90 -27.30 35.83
CA VAL A 58 26.42 -26.01 36.37
C VAL A 58 25.17 -25.55 35.62
N THR A 59 24.12 -25.22 36.37
CA THR A 59 22.87 -24.63 35.84
C THR A 59 22.93 -23.10 35.96
N PRO A 60 22.84 -22.32 34.87
CA PRO A 60 22.86 -20.86 34.96
C PRO A 60 21.49 -20.28 35.37
N PRO A 61 21.44 -19.10 36.04
CA PRO A 61 20.18 -18.49 36.47
C PRO A 61 19.38 -17.96 35.28
N LYS A 62 18.08 -18.31 35.21
CA LYS A 62 17.14 -17.79 34.21
C LYS A 62 16.87 -16.29 34.46
N LYS A 63 17.46 -15.39 33.66
CA LYS A 63 17.03 -13.99 33.64
C LYS A 63 15.74 -13.90 32.80
N LYS A 64 14.58 -13.78 33.46
CA LYS A 64 13.30 -13.51 32.80
C LYS A 64 13.32 -12.09 32.26
N VAL A 65 13.28 -11.93 30.94
CA VAL A 65 13.04 -10.63 30.29
C VAL A 65 11.55 -10.30 30.47
N SER A 66 11.22 -9.12 30.96
CA SER A 66 9.83 -8.72 31.19
C SER A 66 9.12 -8.40 29.87
N ALA A 67 7.80 -8.58 29.81
CA ALA A 67 7.00 -8.23 28.64
C ALA A 67 7.12 -6.73 28.26
N ALA A 68 7.34 -5.86 29.25
CA ALA A 68 7.61 -4.44 29.03
C ALA A 68 8.95 -4.20 28.32
N GLU A 69 10.02 -4.89 28.72
CA GLU A 69 11.32 -4.78 28.04
C GLU A 69 11.29 -5.35 26.62
N LEU A 70 10.48 -6.39 26.36
CA LEU A 70 10.26 -6.92 25.01
C LEU A 70 9.46 -5.94 24.15
N GLN A 71 8.46 -5.27 24.70
CA GLN A 71 7.69 -4.25 23.99
C GLN A 71 8.55 -3.05 23.59
N THR A 72 9.36 -2.51 24.52
CA THR A 72 10.29 -1.40 24.23
C THR A 72 11.27 -1.75 23.10
N LYS A 73 11.74 -3.01 23.06
CA LYS A 73 12.64 -3.49 22.00
C LYS A 73 11.94 -3.65 20.66
N LEU A 74 10.68 -4.07 20.67
CA LEU A 74 9.86 -4.19 19.47
C LEU A 74 9.58 -2.81 18.85
N ASP A 75 9.22 -1.83 19.69
CA ASP A 75 8.98 -0.45 19.24
C ASP A 75 10.26 0.19 18.67
N ALA A 76 11.42 -0.07 19.30
CA ALA A 76 12.71 0.41 18.80
C ALA A 76 13.11 -0.24 17.46
N ALA A 77 12.93 -1.56 17.31
CA ALA A 77 13.24 -2.29 16.09
C ALA A 77 12.33 -1.85 14.92
N GLN A 78 11.03 -1.64 15.17
CA GLN A 78 10.09 -1.14 14.17
C GLN A 78 10.49 0.25 13.68
N LYS A 79 10.88 1.16 14.60
CA LYS A 79 11.34 2.50 14.25
C LYS A 79 12.61 2.50 13.40
N GLU A 80 13.51 1.54 13.64
CA GLU A 80 14.74 1.39 12.86
C GLU A 80 14.48 0.84 11.45
N ILE A 81 13.53 -0.09 11.30
CA ILE A 81 13.05 -0.56 9.98
C ILE A 81 12.48 0.60 9.17
N TRP A 82 11.57 1.39 9.73
CA TRP A 82 10.98 2.54 9.04
C TRP A 82 12.04 3.56 8.59
N ALA A 83 13.04 3.81 9.43
CA ALA A 83 14.14 4.71 9.09
C ALA A 83 15.04 4.17 7.96
N LEU A 84 15.21 2.85 7.86
CA LEU A 84 16.01 2.20 6.81
C LEU A 84 15.24 2.06 5.50
N GLU A 85 13.96 1.71 5.54
CA GLU A 85 13.05 1.67 4.38
C GLU A 85 12.97 3.07 3.75
N GLY A 86 12.73 4.12 4.53
CA GLY A 86 12.75 5.50 4.01
C GLY A 86 14.10 5.86 3.37
N LYS A 87 15.24 5.44 3.96
CA LYS A 87 16.56 5.71 3.35
C LYS A 87 16.82 4.94 2.06
N LEU A 88 16.20 3.76 1.88
CA LEU A 88 16.28 2.95 0.67
C LEU A 88 15.70 3.69 -0.54
N ASP A 89 14.53 4.32 -0.36
CA ASP A 89 13.82 5.06 -1.43
C ASP A 89 14.57 6.31 -1.90
N SER A 90 15.49 6.84 -1.08
CA SER A 90 16.21 8.09 -1.38
C SER A 90 17.60 7.93 -2.02
N THR A 91 18.14 6.71 -2.19
CA THR A 91 19.50 6.54 -2.76
C THR A 91 19.74 5.18 -3.43
N SER A 92 20.20 5.19 -4.69
CA SER A 92 20.43 3.99 -5.50
C SER A 92 21.74 3.21 -5.25
N ALA A 93 22.71 3.76 -4.50
CA ALA A 93 24.06 3.18 -4.41
C ALA A 93 24.30 2.19 -3.23
N GLN A 94 23.34 2.01 -2.32
CA GLN A 94 23.48 1.11 -1.14
C GLN A 94 22.26 0.20 -0.91
N ALA A 95 21.44 -0.02 -1.93
CA ALA A 95 20.17 -0.75 -1.82
C ALA A 95 20.34 -2.19 -1.33
N GLY A 96 21.38 -2.91 -1.78
CA GLY A 96 21.60 -4.32 -1.42
C GLY A 96 21.84 -4.55 0.07
N SER A 97 22.82 -3.87 0.68
CA SER A 97 23.14 -4.07 2.10
C SER A 97 22.03 -3.60 3.04
N ARG A 98 21.20 -2.65 2.60
CA ARG A 98 20.07 -2.12 3.38
C ARG A 98 18.84 -3.03 3.28
N ALA A 99 18.58 -3.63 2.12
CA ALA A 99 17.55 -4.67 1.96
C ALA A 99 17.84 -5.90 2.84
N ASP A 100 19.12 -6.30 2.95
CA ASP A 100 19.54 -7.36 3.86
C ASP A 100 19.33 -7.00 5.33
N GLN A 101 19.60 -5.74 5.71
CA GLN A 101 19.34 -5.22 7.06
C GLN A 101 17.84 -5.19 7.38
N ILE A 102 17.00 -4.75 6.45
CA ILE A 102 15.53 -4.75 6.59
C ILE A 102 15.03 -6.19 6.77
N THR A 103 15.54 -7.14 5.97
CA THR A 103 15.18 -8.56 6.08
C THR A 103 15.56 -9.14 7.44
N GLN A 104 16.75 -8.83 7.94
CA GLN A 104 17.21 -9.26 9.27
C GLN A 104 16.39 -8.65 10.40
N LEU A 105 16.06 -7.36 10.31
CA LEU A 105 15.24 -6.68 11.31
C LEU A 105 13.80 -7.20 11.32
N LYS A 106 13.19 -7.48 10.16
CA LYS A 106 11.88 -8.14 10.07
C LYS A 106 11.89 -9.53 10.72
N ALA A 107 12.94 -10.32 10.51
CA ALA A 107 13.11 -11.61 11.18
C ALA A 107 13.29 -11.48 12.70
N GLN A 108 14.02 -10.46 13.16
CA GLN A 108 14.15 -10.16 14.60
C GLN A 108 12.81 -9.74 15.22
N LEU A 109 12.00 -8.97 14.49
CA LEU A 109 10.69 -8.52 14.93
C LEU A 109 9.72 -9.69 15.08
N ALA A 110 9.69 -10.61 14.11
CA ALA A 110 8.93 -11.86 14.20
C ALA A 110 9.37 -12.72 15.39
N SER A 111 10.68 -12.82 15.65
CA SER A 111 11.21 -13.51 16.82
C SER A 111 10.80 -12.86 18.14
N LEU A 112 10.81 -11.52 18.23
CA LEU A 112 10.40 -10.78 19.42
C LEU A 112 8.89 -10.90 19.67
N GLN A 113 8.07 -10.87 18.62
CA GLN A 113 6.63 -11.12 18.70
C GLN A 113 6.32 -12.52 19.24
N SER A 114 7.03 -13.55 18.75
CA SER A 114 6.91 -14.92 19.25
C SER A 114 7.27 -15.02 20.74
N GLN A 115 8.37 -14.38 21.17
CA GLN A 115 8.80 -14.35 22.57
C GLN A 115 7.81 -13.59 23.47
N LEU A 116 7.21 -12.50 22.98
CA LEU A 116 6.17 -11.76 23.70
C LEU A 116 4.90 -12.60 23.87
N GLY A 117 4.50 -13.35 22.83
CA GLY A 117 3.40 -14.32 22.92
C GLY A 117 3.64 -15.36 23.99
N ALA A 118 4.84 -15.97 24.00
CA ALA A 118 5.23 -16.97 25.01
C ALA A 118 5.32 -16.37 26.43
N ALA A 119 5.75 -15.12 26.57
CA ALA A 119 5.83 -14.43 27.85
C ALA A 119 4.44 -14.10 28.43
N LYS A 120 3.49 -13.71 27.56
CA LYS A 120 2.08 -13.45 27.93
C LYS A 120 1.33 -14.73 28.30
N SER A 121 1.61 -15.87 27.62
CA SER A 121 1.04 -17.17 28.00
C SER A 121 1.63 -17.74 29.29
N GLY A 122 2.85 -17.34 29.68
CA GLY A 122 3.53 -17.78 30.90
C GLY A 122 3.14 -17.03 32.18
N SER A 123 2.34 -15.96 32.10
CA SER A 123 1.89 -15.18 33.27
C SER A 123 0.49 -15.55 33.78
N GLY A 124 -0.20 -16.49 33.13
CA GLY A 124 -1.51 -16.99 33.55
C GLY A 124 -1.42 -18.41 34.12
N GLY A 125 -1.06 -18.56 35.39
CA GLY A 125 -1.04 -19.89 36.03
C GLY A 125 -0.38 -19.91 37.39
N SER A 126 -1.04 -19.34 38.40
CA SER A 126 -0.75 -19.67 39.80
C SER A 126 -2.04 -19.72 40.59
N SER A 127 -2.61 -20.92 40.73
CA SER A 127 -3.51 -21.25 41.83
C SER A 127 -3.50 -22.77 42.11
N SER A 128 -3.23 -23.04 43.39
CA SER A 128 -3.46 -24.27 44.17
C SER A 128 -2.71 -25.56 43.81
N SER A 129 -1.68 -25.82 44.61
CA SER A 129 -1.23 -27.14 45.02
C SER A 129 -2.24 -27.80 45.97
N GLY A 130 -2.51 -29.10 45.78
CA GLY A 130 -3.07 -29.95 46.83
C GLY A 130 -3.57 -31.29 46.29
N GLY A 131 -2.97 -32.39 46.73
CA GLY A 131 -3.62 -33.71 46.72
C GLY A 131 -2.85 -34.85 46.07
N SER A 132 -2.00 -35.47 46.88
CA SER A 132 -1.53 -36.87 46.91
C SER A 132 -2.33 -37.91 46.09
N GLY A 133 -1.62 -38.86 45.44
CA GLY A 133 -2.25 -40.08 44.91
C GLY A 133 -1.35 -40.97 44.05
N THR A 134 -0.67 -41.89 44.72
CA THR A 134 0.06 -43.11 44.32
C THR A 134 -0.36 -43.85 43.03
N SER A 135 0.65 -44.36 42.28
CA SER A 135 0.77 -45.64 41.50
C SER A 135 -0.43 -46.13 40.65
N VAL A 136 -0.29 -46.70 39.44
CA VAL A 136 0.40 -47.97 39.10
C VAL A 136 0.62 -48.09 37.56
N ASN A 137 1.65 -48.87 37.20
CA ASN A 137 2.04 -49.42 35.89
C ASN A 137 0.92 -49.97 34.98
N ALA A 138 1.16 -49.93 33.65
CA ALA A 138 1.27 -51.14 32.82
C ALA A 138 1.74 -50.83 31.39
N ALA A 139 2.71 -51.63 30.92
CA ALA A 139 3.25 -51.67 29.57
C ALA A 139 2.36 -52.50 28.62
N GLY A 140 2.53 -52.31 27.31
CA GLY A 140 1.91 -53.15 26.28
C GLY A 140 2.40 -52.83 24.88
N SER A 141 3.55 -53.39 24.52
CA SER A 141 4.10 -53.48 23.16
C SER A 141 3.30 -54.44 22.27
N GLY A 142 3.20 -54.15 20.97
CA GLY A 142 2.65 -55.08 19.98
C GLY A 142 2.87 -54.62 18.53
N SER A 143 3.90 -55.15 17.90
CA SER A 143 4.26 -55.05 16.48
C SER A 143 3.36 -55.95 15.61
N GLY A 144 3.09 -55.57 14.35
CA GLY A 144 2.45 -56.46 13.38
C GLY A 144 2.27 -55.83 12.00
N SER A 145 3.04 -56.33 11.04
CA SER A 145 3.20 -55.88 9.65
C SER A 145 2.15 -56.44 8.68
N GLY A 146 1.90 -55.70 7.58
CA GLY A 146 1.86 -56.29 6.23
C GLY A 146 0.54 -56.22 5.47
N GLY A 147 0.56 -55.60 4.28
CA GLY A 147 -0.53 -55.69 3.31
C GLY A 147 -0.46 -54.65 2.19
N SER A 148 0.42 -54.89 1.21
CA SER A 148 0.55 -54.11 -0.02
C SER A 148 -0.65 -54.27 -0.96
N GLY A 149 -1.09 -53.19 -1.60
CA GLY A 149 -2.08 -53.21 -2.69
C GLY A 149 -1.87 -52.03 -3.63
N SER A 150 -1.23 -52.30 -4.76
CA SER A 150 -0.99 -51.35 -5.86
C SER A 150 -2.25 -51.23 -6.73
N GLY A 151 -2.61 -49.99 -7.10
CA GLY A 151 -3.69 -49.72 -8.05
C GLY A 151 -3.40 -48.45 -8.84
N SER A 152 -2.86 -48.63 -10.05
CA SER A 152 -2.67 -47.59 -11.06
C SER A 152 -4.01 -47.24 -11.71
N GLY A 153 -4.30 -45.95 -11.90
CA GLY A 153 -5.48 -45.49 -12.63
C GLY A 153 -5.20 -44.12 -13.25
N SER A 154 -5.35 -44.05 -14.56
CA SER A 154 -4.91 -43.01 -15.49
C SER A 154 -5.66 -41.69 -15.39
N GLY A 155 -5.01 -40.64 -15.89
CA GLY A 155 -5.54 -39.29 -16.01
C GLY A 155 -6.75 -39.14 -16.92
N GLY A 156 -7.46 -38.04 -16.69
CA GLY A 156 -8.52 -37.52 -17.54
C GLY A 156 -8.42 -35.99 -17.55
N SER A 157 -7.99 -35.46 -18.69
CA SER A 157 -8.05 -34.04 -19.01
C SER A 157 -9.52 -33.60 -19.09
N GLY A 158 -9.93 -32.69 -18.21
CA GLY A 158 -11.24 -32.05 -18.25
C GLY A 158 -11.12 -30.65 -18.84
N SER A 159 -11.60 -30.48 -20.07
CA SER A 159 -11.71 -29.21 -20.79
C SER A 159 -12.51 -28.18 -19.99
N GLY A 160 -11.94 -26.98 -19.83
CA GLY A 160 -12.64 -25.82 -19.28
C GLY A 160 -13.76 -25.38 -20.22
N GLY A 161 -15.01 -25.58 -19.78
CA GLY A 161 -16.18 -25.01 -20.44
C GLY A 161 -16.37 -23.56 -19.99
N SER A 162 -16.38 -22.63 -20.96
CA SER A 162 -16.89 -21.28 -20.79
C SER A 162 -18.33 -21.32 -20.26
N SER A 163 -18.54 -20.87 -19.02
CA SER A 163 -19.87 -20.63 -18.49
C SER A 163 -20.24 -19.16 -18.67
N ASN A 164 -21.04 -18.90 -19.70
CA ASN A 164 -21.78 -17.65 -19.83
C ASN A 164 -22.91 -17.69 -18.79
N GLY A 165 -22.66 -17.16 -17.60
CA GLY A 165 -23.60 -17.11 -16.48
C GLY A 165 -24.44 -15.85 -16.51
N ASN A 166 -25.52 -15.86 -17.28
CA ASN A 166 -26.58 -14.85 -17.15
C ASN A 166 -27.44 -15.22 -15.93
N GLY A 167 -27.03 -14.74 -14.75
CA GLY A 167 -27.70 -14.99 -13.47
C GLY A 167 -28.38 -13.74 -12.95
N ASN A 168 -29.70 -13.66 -13.12
CA ASN A 168 -30.53 -12.63 -12.52
C ASN A 168 -30.59 -12.85 -11.00
N GLY A 169 -29.79 -12.10 -10.25
CA GLY A 169 -29.72 -12.11 -8.79
C GLY A 169 -29.42 -10.71 -8.26
N SER A 170 -30.17 -10.29 -7.25
CA SER A 170 -29.99 -9.04 -6.51
C SER A 170 -28.51 -8.80 -6.16
N GLY A 171 -27.90 -7.71 -6.66
CA GLY A 171 -26.55 -7.25 -6.27
C GLY A 171 -25.39 -7.44 -7.26
N SER A 172 -25.63 -7.79 -8.54
CA SER A 172 -24.56 -8.12 -9.51
C SER A 172 -23.55 -6.99 -9.76
N GLY A 173 -22.29 -7.18 -9.35
CA GLY A 173 -21.15 -6.40 -9.84
C GLY A 173 -20.94 -6.58 -11.35
N VAL A 174 -20.39 -5.58 -12.03
CA VAL A 174 -20.10 -5.65 -13.48
C VAL A 174 -18.70 -6.17 -13.77
N THR A 175 -17.87 -6.28 -12.74
CA THR A 175 -16.51 -6.81 -12.81
C THR A 175 -16.42 -8.21 -12.22
N ASN A 176 -15.48 -9.02 -12.72
CA ASN A 176 -15.10 -10.30 -12.13
C ASN A 176 -13.63 -10.25 -11.69
N PRO A 177 -13.34 -9.76 -10.47
CA PRO A 177 -11.98 -9.67 -9.94
C PRO A 177 -11.21 -10.98 -10.03
N ASN A 178 -9.97 -10.93 -10.53
CA ASN A 178 -9.08 -12.07 -10.48
C ASN A 178 -8.66 -12.38 -9.03
N THR A 179 -8.87 -13.62 -8.61
CA THR A 179 -8.56 -14.15 -7.26
C THR A 179 -7.24 -14.89 -7.18
N GLY A 180 -6.57 -15.11 -8.32
CA GLY A 180 -5.23 -15.70 -8.39
C GLY A 180 -4.16 -14.65 -8.70
N PRO A 181 -2.92 -15.09 -8.98
CA PRO A 181 -1.88 -14.21 -9.48
C PRO A 181 -2.38 -13.42 -10.71
N SER A 182 -2.03 -12.15 -10.77
CA SER A 182 -2.41 -11.29 -11.87
C SER A 182 -1.78 -11.77 -13.17
N LYS A 183 -2.54 -11.69 -14.25
CA LYS A 183 -2.11 -12.08 -15.60
C LYS A 183 -2.03 -10.88 -16.53
N ASP A 184 -1.18 -10.99 -17.53
CA ASP A 184 -1.17 -10.07 -18.66
C ASP A 184 -2.28 -10.45 -19.66
N PRO A 185 -2.77 -9.50 -20.48
CA PRO A 185 -3.80 -9.78 -21.48
C PRO A 185 -3.31 -10.82 -22.48
N ASP A 186 -4.18 -11.78 -22.80
CA ASP A 186 -3.91 -12.76 -23.86
C ASP A 186 -4.11 -12.09 -25.22
N THR A 187 -3.12 -12.23 -26.11
CA THR A 187 -3.18 -11.68 -27.47
C THR A 187 -4.20 -12.37 -28.37
N THR A 188 -4.71 -13.54 -27.97
CA THR A 188 -5.64 -14.36 -28.77
C THR A 188 -7.11 -14.20 -28.36
N ASP A 189 -7.38 -13.78 -27.12
CA ASP A 189 -8.72 -13.58 -26.58
C ASP A 189 -8.90 -12.14 -26.06
N PRO A 190 -9.65 -11.28 -26.79
CA PRO A 190 -9.87 -9.90 -26.36
C PRO A 190 -10.57 -9.82 -25.00
N VAL A 191 -10.00 -9.02 -24.10
CA VAL A 191 -10.59 -8.76 -22.78
C VAL A 191 -11.91 -8.02 -22.96
N THR A 192 -13.03 -8.68 -22.64
CA THR A 192 -14.36 -8.06 -22.64
C THR A 192 -14.49 -7.15 -21.42
N THR A 193 -14.92 -5.91 -21.64
CA THR A 193 -15.09 -4.90 -20.60
C THR A 193 -16.54 -4.43 -20.51
N PRO A 194 -17.02 -4.06 -19.31
CA PRO A 194 -18.30 -3.38 -19.17
C PRO A 194 -18.27 -2.02 -19.88
N THR A 195 -19.43 -1.57 -20.35
CA THR A 195 -19.62 -0.20 -20.85
C THR A 195 -19.53 0.82 -19.71
N LYS A 196 -19.23 2.09 -20.02
CA LYS A 196 -19.30 3.19 -19.05
C LYS A 196 -20.64 3.22 -18.30
N ALA A 197 -21.76 3.05 -19.01
CA ALA A 197 -23.09 3.03 -18.39
C ALA A 197 -23.27 1.88 -17.37
N GLN A 198 -22.74 0.69 -17.67
CA GLN A 198 -22.75 -0.45 -16.73
C GLN A 198 -21.88 -0.17 -15.50
N ILE A 199 -20.71 0.44 -15.68
CA ILE A 199 -19.82 0.82 -14.57
C ILE A 199 -20.50 1.84 -13.65
N LEU A 200 -21.12 2.88 -14.23
CA LEU A 200 -21.83 3.91 -13.46
C LEU A 200 -23.09 3.37 -12.74
N ALA A 201 -23.69 2.29 -13.24
CA ALA A 201 -24.87 1.66 -12.65
C ALA A 201 -24.55 0.53 -11.66
N GLN A 202 -23.27 0.20 -11.45
CA GLN A 202 -22.87 -0.88 -10.54
C GLN A 202 -23.37 -0.59 -9.12
N GLN A 203 -23.95 -1.62 -8.49
CA GLN A 203 -24.45 -1.52 -7.10
C GLN A 203 -23.39 -1.93 -6.09
N SER A 204 -22.58 -2.94 -6.41
CA SER A 204 -21.47 -3.36 -5.55
C SER A 204 -20.39 -2.27 -5.45
N ARG A 205 -19.84 -2.06 -4.26
CA ARG A 205 -18.85 -1.00 -4.05
C ARG A 205 -17.48 -1.31 -4.69
N TRP A 206 -16.76 -0.25 -5.05
CA TRP A 206 -15.41 -0.32 -5.58
C TRP A 206 -14.38 -0.44 -4.46
N TYR A 207 -13.55 -1.46 -4.51
CA TYR A 207 -12.35 -1.63 -3.70
C TYR A 207 -11.12 -1.57 -4.60
N GLY A 208 -10.40 -0.45 -4.49
CA GLY A 208 -9.17 -0.17 -5.18
C GLY A 208 -7.94 -0.23 -4.28
N LEU A 209 -6.79 -0.44 -4.91
CA LEU A 209 -5.46 -0.33 -4.30
C LEU A 209 -4.55 0.47 -5.22
N TYR A 210 -3.71 1.32 -4.61
CA TYR A 210 -2.47 1.81 -5.18
C TYR A 210 -1.31 1.06 -4.52
N THR A 211 -0.41 0.53 -5.34
CA THR A 211 0.92 0.08 -4.92
C THR A 211 1.97 0.71 -5.82
N ALA A 212 3.22 0.72 -5.37
CA ALA A 212 4.29 1.52 -5.99
C ALA A 212 4.50 1.24 -7.48
N GLN A 213 4.12 0.06 -7.96
CA GLN A 213 4.29 -0.34 -9.35
C GLN A 213 2.99 -0.82 -10.01
N SER A 214 1.82 -0.73 -9.40
CA SER A 214 0.58 -1.12 -10.08
C SER A 214 0.20 -0.11 -11.16
N PRO A 215 -0.34 -0.53 -12.32
CA PRO A 215 -0.48 -1.90 -12.86
C PRO A 215 0.73 -2.33 -13.73
N PHE A 216 1.90 -1.71 -13.57
CA PHE A 216 3.12 -1.99 -14.33
C PHE A 216 3.85 -3.25 -13.84
N ASN A 217 3.71 -3.58 -12.57
CA ASN A 217 4.15 -4.82 -11.94
C ASN A 217 3.14 -5.24 -10.87
N TRP A 218 2.71 -6.50 -10.92
CA TRP A 218 1.67 -7.02 -10.02
C TRP A 218 2.19 -7.65 -8.74
N SER A 219 3.51 -7.85 -8.57
CA SER A 219 4.05 -8.63 -7.46
C SER A 219 3.63 -8.12 -6.08
N GLU A 220 3.79 -6.82 -5.83
CA GLU A 220 3.38 -6.20 -4.57
C GLU A 220 1.86 -6.17 -4.43
N TYR A 221 1.16 -5.86 -5.52
CA TYR A 221 -0.30 -5.82 -5.55
C TYR A 221 -0.94 -7.17 -5.21
N ASP A 222 -0.43 -8.24 -5.81
CA ASP A 222 -0.89 -9.61 -5.58
C ASP A 222 -0.56 -10.07 -4.17
N GLN A 223 0.61 -9.68 -3.64
CA GLN A 223 0.98 -9.96 -2.26
C GLN A 223 -0.02 -9.31 -1.29
N VAL A 224 -0.26 -8.00 -1.42
CA VAL A 224 -1.22 -7.28 -0.56
C VAL A 224 -2.63 -7.87 -0.71
N SER A 225 -3.07 -8.17 -1.93
CA SER A 225 -4.39 -8.78 -2.18
C SER A 225 -4.52 -10.15 -1.49
N LYS A 226 -3.45 -10.96 -1.51
CA LYS A 226 -3.39 -12.26 -0.84
C LYS A 226 -3.44 -12.12 0.68
N GLU A 227 -2.71 -11.17 1.23
CA GLU A 227 -2.67 -10.92 2.68
C GLU A 227 -4.01 -10.37 3.20
N VAL A 228 -4.68 -9.50 2.45
CA VAL A 228 -6.03 -9.01 2.74
C VAL A 228 -7.07 -10.14 2.59
N GLY A 229 -6.90 -11.02 1.60
CA GLY A 229 -7.76 -12.17 1.35
C GLY A 229 -9.04 -11.86 0.56
N LYS A 230 -9.14 -10.67 -0.05
CA LYS A 230 -10.23 -10.26 -0.94
C LYS A 230 -9.66 -9.63 -2.20
N ALA A 231 -10.18 -10.03 -3.35
CA ALA A 231 -9.77 -9.50 -4.63
C ALA A 231 -10.34 -8.08 -4.81
N THR A 232 -9.52 -7.18 -5.32
CA THR A 232 -9.91 -5.82 -5.70
C THR A 232 -10.65 -5.81 -7.03
N ASN A 233 -11.59 -4.89 -7.20
CA ASN A 233 -12.29 -4.64 -8.47
C ASN A 233 -11.87 -3.30 -9.11
N MET A 234 -10.89 -2.59 -8.53
CA MET A 234 -10.33 -1.35 -9.04
C MET A 234 -8.80 -1.33 -8.80
N VAL A 235 -8.06 -0.62 -9.64
CA VAL A 235 -6.61 -0.42 -9.48
C VAL A 235 -6.23 1.02 -9.81
N GLY A 236 -5.47 1.65 -8.92
CA GLY A 236 -4.98 3.01 -9.07
C GLY A 236 -3.58 3.08 -9.68
N PHE A 237 -3.33 4.12 -10.47
CA PHE A 237 -1.98 4.52 -10.92
C PHE A 237 -1.93 6.00 -11.32
N PHE A 238 -0.72 6.53 -11.47
CA PHE A 238 -0.47 7.93 -11.85
C PHE A 238 0.10 8.02 -13.27
N GLN A 239 -0.23 9.09 -13.99
CA GLN A 239 0.43 9.50 -15.22
C GLN A 239 0.60 11.01 -15.28
N GLY A 240 1.69 11.45 -15.90
CA GLY A 240 1.94 12.87 -16.20
C GLY A 240 1.62 13.23 -17.67
N PHE A 241 1.62 14.52 -17.96
CA PHE A 241 1.38 15.09 -19.29
C PHE A 241 2.57 14.97 -20.28
N ASP A 242 3.66 14.32 -19.86
CA ASP A 242 4.80 13.94 -20.70
C ASP A 242 4.73 12.48 -21.20
N GLN A 243 3.64 11.77 -20.87
CA GLN A 243 3.45 10.35 -21.21
C GLN A 243 2.28 10.16 -22.17
N ASP A 244 2.46 9.27 -23.16
CA ASP A 244 1.35 8.82 -24.00
C ASP A 244 0.33 7.99 -23.20
N PHE A 245 -0.89 7.86 -23.74
CA PHE A 245 -1.93 6.99 -23.17
C PHE A 245 -1.40 5.57 -22.99
N ASN A 246 -1.47 5.07 -21.75
CA ASN A 246 -0.96 3.74 -21.42
C ASN A 246 -2.04 2.68 -21.62
N SER A 247 -2.26 2.29 -22.88
CA SER A 247 -3.22 1.23 -23.22
C SER A 247 -2.91 -0.08 -22.49
N ASN A 248 -1.62 -0.38 -22.26
CA ASN A 248 -1.19 -1.59 -21.58
C ASN A 248 -1.65 -1.60 -20.11
N ALA A 249 -1.50 -0.48 -19.39
CA ALA A 249 -2.00 -0.35 -18.02
C ALA A 249 -3.51 -0.62 -17.94
N VAL A 250 -4.30 -0.08 -18.87
CA VAL A 250 -5.75 -0.29 -18.95
C VAL A 250 -6.09 -1.75 -19.27
N GLN A 251 -5.45 -2.33 -20.29
CA GLN A 251 -5.69 -3.71 -20.71
C GLN A 251 -5.31 -4.73 -19.63
N ARG A 252 -4.17 -4.54 -18.96
CA ARG A 252 -3.75 -5.41 -17.85
C ARG A 252 -4.68 -5.31 -16.65
N SER A 253 -5.20 -4.13 -16.37
CA SER A 253 -6.21 -3.95 -15.30
C SER A 253 -7.46 -4.75 -15.62
N TRP A 254 -8.01 -4.60 -16.83
CA TRP A 254 -9.19 -5.32 -17.26
C TRP A 254 -8.98 -6.83 -17.43
N ALA A 255 -7.78 -7.28 -17.82
CA ALA A 255 -7.42 -8.71 -17.87
C ALA A 255 -7.57 -9.40 -16.51
N ASN A 256 -7.55 -8.61 -15.44
CA ASN A 256 -7.72 -9.05 -14.05
C ASN A 256 -9.08 -8.62 -13.45
N GLY A 257 -10.02 -8.14 -14.28
CA GLY A 257 -11.35 -7.73 -13.84
C GLY A 257 -11.35 -6.50 -12.94
N ARG A 258 -10.37 -5.60 -13.08
CA ARG A 258 -10.22 -4.39 -12.27
C ARG A 258 -10.46 -3.15 -13.13
N LEU A 259 -11.32 -2.25 -12.68
CA LEU A 259 -11.50 -0.93 -13.27
C LEU A 259 -10.22 -0.09 -13.05
N PRO A 260 -9.49 0.31 -14.10
CA PRO A 260 -8.36 1.20 -13.94
C PRO A 260 -8.83 2.61 -13.54
N MET A 261 -8.22 3.16 -12.50
CA MET A 261 -8.30 4.56 -12.14
C MET A 261 -6.93 5.22 -12.33
N MET A 262 -6.89 6.18 -13.24
CA MET A 262 -5.72 6.97 -13.54
C MET A 262 -5.84 8.34 -12.87
N THR A 263 -4.96 8.60 -11.89
CA THR A 263 -4.69 9.97 -11.47
C THR A 263 -3.83 10.63 -12.53
N TRP A 264 -4.41 11.57 -13.27
CA TRP A 264 -3.75 12.21 -14.41
C TRP A 264 -3.36 13.63 -14.03
N GLU A 265 -2.06 13.89 -14.03
CA GLU A 265 -1.48 15.12 -13.54
C GLU A 265 -0.97 15.95 -14.70
N SER A 266 -1.39 17.21 -14.77
CA SER A 266 -1.04 18.16 -15.84
C SER A 266 0.39 18.70 -15.74
N VAL A 267 1.33 17.84 -15.36
CA VAL A 267 2.78 18.10 -15.25
C VAL A 267 3.55 16.86 -15.70
N PRO A 268 4.86 16.93 -15.97
CA PRO A 268 5.67 15.74 -16.24
C PRO A 268 5.63 14.75 -15.06
N ALA A 269 5.60 13.44 -15.33
CA ALA A 269 5.42 12.39 -14.32
C ALA A 269 6.55 12.31 -13.27
N GLN A 270 7.70 12.94 -13.54
CA GLN A 270 8.84 13.02 -12.62
C GLN A 270 8.86 14.34 -11.83
N THR A 271 7.80 15.14 -11.91
CA THR A 271 7.63 16.33 -11.07
C THR A 271 7.54 15.89 -9.61
N GLY A 272 8.27 16.56 -8.73
CA GLY A 272 8.26 16.23 -7.31
C GLY A 272 6.89 16.45 -6.68
N ASN A 273 6.61 15.71 -5.62
CA ASN A 273 5.48 16.00 -4.74
C ASN A 273 5.64 17.41 -4.16
N ASP A 274 4.53 18.14 -4.04
CA ASP A 274 4.49 19.53 -3.55
C ASP A 274 5.22 20.57 -4.42
N GLU A 275 5.44 20.28 -5.71
CA GLU A 275 5.93 21.26 -6.68
C GLU A 275 4.80 22.17 -7.17
N PRO A 276 4.75 23.42 -6.69
CA PRO A 276 3.59 24.30 -6.84
C PRO A 276 3.63 25.08 -8.16
N TYR A 277 4.69 25.01 -8.94
CA TYR A 277 4.79 25.71 -10.21
C TYR A 277 5.76 24.97 -11.14
N VAL A 278 5.27 24.61 -12.31
CA VAL A 278 6.03 23.95 -13.36
C VAL A 278 5.95 24.82 -14.63
N PRO A 279 7.06 25.40 -15.10
CA PRO A 279 7.04 26.27 -16.28
C PRO A 279 6.46 25.58 -17.52
N GLY A 280 5.47 26.22 -18.16
CA GLY A 280 4.83 25.72 -19.38
C GLY A 280 3.69 24.72 -19.16
N TYR A 281 3.29 24.52 -17.90
CA TYR A 281 2.20 23.63 -17.50
C TYR A 281 1.13 24.36 -16.67
N THR A 282 1.04 25.69 -16.73
CA THR A 282 -0.02 26.42 -16.03
C THR A 282 -1.40 26.05 -16.59
N ASN A 283 -2.47 26.33 -15.85
CA ASN A 283 -3.84 26.11 -16.34
C ASN A 283 -4.06 26.89 -17.65
N GLU A 284 -3.49 28.09 -17.79
CA GLU A 284 -3.56 28.90 -19.01
C GLU A 284 -2.80 28.26 -20.19
N ASP A 285 -1.67 27.58 -19.95
CA ASP A 285 -0.95 26.87 -21.00
C ASP A 285 -1.83 25.77 -21.62
N ILE A 286 -2.67 25.13 -20.82
CA ILE A 286 -3.61 24.09 -21.26
C ILE A 286 -4.84 24.73 -21.91
N ILE A 287 -5.46 25.73 -21.28
CA ILE A 287 -6.65 26.44 -21.80
C ILE A 287 -6.37 27.09 -23.17
N SER A 288 -5.17 27.64 -23.36
CA SER A 288 -4.78 28.29 -24.63
C SER A 288 -4.53 27.31 -25.78
N GLY A 289 -4.65 25.99 -25.52
CA GLY A 289 -4.57 24.94 -26.53
C GLY A 289 -3.16 24.43 -26.79
N LYS A 290 -2.14 24.80 -25.98
CA LYS A 290 -0.75 24.32 -26.21
C LYS A 290 -0.63 22.80 -26.09
N PHE A 291 -1.54 22.18 -25.34
CA PHE A 291 -1.60 20.73 -25.14
C PHE A 291 -2.61 20.03 -26.06
N ASP A 292 -3.34 20.73 -26.94
CA ASP A 292 -4.45 20.14 -27.71
C ASP A 292 -4.01 19.01 -28.64
N ALA A 293 -2.82 19.12 -29.24
CA ALA A 293 -2.28 18.06 -30.07
C ALA A 293 -1.99 16.79 -29.25
N TYR A 294 -1.47 16.95 -28.03
CA TYR A 294 -1.23 15.87 -27.09
C TYR A 294 -2.56 15.27 -26.61
N LEU A 295 -3.50 16.10 -26.15
CA LEU A 295 -4.81 15.68 -25.65
C LEU A 295 -5.63 14.97 -26.75
N THR A 296 -5.58 15.46 -27.99
CA THR A 296 -6.23 14.83 -29.15
C THR A 296 -5.64 13.45 -29.41
N LYS A 297 -4.30 13.33 -29.45
CA LYS A 297 -3.62 12.02 -29.59
C LYS A 297 -4.02 11.07 -28.45
N TYR A 298 -4.08 11.57 -27.24
CA TYR A 298 -4.45 10.81 -26.05
C TYR A 298 -5.91 10.31 -26.13
N ALA A 299 -6.85 11.19 -26.45
CA ALA A 299 -8.27 10.87 -26.61
C ALA A 299 -8.53 9.87 -27.74
N GLN A 300 -7.81 10.00 -28.87
CA GLN A 300 -7.88 9.04 -29.97
C GLN A 300 -7.32 7.68 -29.58
N ALA A 301 -6.23 7.64 -28.80
CA ALA A 301 -5.66 6.40 -28.29
C ALA A 301 -6.61 5.69 -27.30
N LEU A 302 -7.28 6.44 -26.42
CA LEU A 302 -8.32 5.89 -25.55
C LEU A 302 -9.50 5.32 -26.35
N THR A 303 -9.96 6.05 -27.36
CA THR A 303 -11.04 5.60 -28.25
C THR A 303 -10.66 4.33 -29.00
N ALA A 304 -9.42 4.25 -29.51
CA ALA A 304 -8.90 3.07 -30.19
C ALA A 304 -8.73 1.87 -29.23
N ASN A 305 -8.39 2.12 -27.97
CA ASN A 305 -8.31 1.08 -26.94
C ASN A 305 -9.67 0.51 -26.58
N GLY A 306 -10.73 1.33 -26.60
CA GLY A 306 -12.11 0.87 -26.50
C GLY A 306 -12.51 0.28 -25.13
N GLN A 307 -11.68 0.45 -24.10
CA GLN A 307 -11.93 -0.01 -22.74
C GLN A 307 -12.03 1.17 -21.78
N PRO A 308 -13.05 1.21 -20.89
CA PRO A 308 -13.21 2.33 -19.98
C PRO A 308 -12.11 2.46 -18.93
N LEU A 309 -11.89 3.69 -18.45
CA LEU A 309 -11.12 3.98 -17.25
C LEU A 309 -11.73 5.16 -16.48
N VAL A 310 -11.39 5.25 -15.20
CA VAL A 310 -11.60 6.47 -14.42
C VAL A 310 -10.44 7.42 -14.65
N ILE A 311 -10.73 8.68 -14.93
CA ILE A 311 -9.76 9.76 -15.02
C ILE A 311 -9.98 10.68 -13.83
N ARG A 312 -9.06 10.62 -12.86
CA ARG A 312 -8.98 11.53 -11.71
C ARG A 312 -8.02 12.67 -12.06
N PHE A 313 -8.50 13.58 -12.91
CA PHE A 313 -7.69 14.65 -13.49
C PHE A 313 -7.40 15.74 -12.45
N ASP A 314 -6.12 16.10 -12.29
CA ASP A 314 -5.67 17.23 -11.46
C ASP A 314 -6.39 17.30 -10.09
N HIS A 315 -6.25 16.19 -9.37
CA HIS A 315 -6.81 15.94 -8.04
C HIS A 315 -6.31 16.93 -6.98
N GLU A 316 -6.99 16.99 -5.83
CA GLU A 316 -6.63 17.86 -4.70
C GLU A 316 -6.46 19.34 -5.06
N MET A 317 -7.17 19.78 -6.10
CA MET A 317 -7.08 21.13 -6.65
C MET A 317 -7.35 22.24 -5.62
N ASN A 318 -8.16 21.95 -4.60
CA ASN A 318 -8.49 22.84 -3.49
C ASN A 318 -7.30 23.10 -2.54
N GLY A 319 -6.24 22.29 -2.64
CA GLY A 319 -4.93 22.48 -2.00
C GLY A 319 -4.12 23.64 -2.57
N GLN A 320 -2.85 23.71 -2.16
CA GLN A 320 -1.89 24.75 -2.60
C GLN A 320 -0.49 24.16 -2.91
N TRP A 321 -0.39 22.83 -2.98
CA TRP A 321 0.86 22.11 -3.18
C TRP A 321 1.09 21.71 -4.63
N TYR A 322 0.05 21.49 -5.42
CA TYR A 322 0.17 21.13 -6.83
C TYR A 322 0.12 22.33 -7.77
N ASN A 323 0.71 22.14 -8.96
CA ASN A 323 0.82 23.14 -10.02
C ASN A 323 -0.53 23.61 -10.56
N TRP A 324 -1.58 22.77 -10.55
CA TRP A 324 -2.91 23.10 -11.09
C TRP A 324 -3.82 23.85 -10.12
N SER A 325 -3.44 23.98 -8.83
CA SER A 325 -4.19 24.77 -7.85
C SER A 325 -4.26 26.25 -8.23
N GLU A 326 -5.27 26.97 -7.76
CA GLU A 326 -5.44 28.39 -8.07
C GLU A 326 -4.77 29.25 -6.99
N SER A 327 -3.61 29.83 -7.32
CA SER A 327 -2.96 30.84 -6.47
C SER A 327 -1.87 31.60 -7.22
N THR A 328 -1.38 32.69 -6.62
CA THR A 328 -0.22 33.43 -7.11
C THR A 328 1.06 32.59 -7.15
N LYS A 329 1.20 31.57 -6.29
CA LYS A 329 2.37 30.68 -6.24
C LYS A 329 2.41 29.76 -7.47
N GLN A 330 1.25 29.27 -7.89
CA GLN A 330 1.04 28.46 -9.09
C GLN A 330 1.00 29.27 -10.39
N GLN A 331 0.77 30.58 -10.29
CA GLN A 331 0.49 31.47 -11.42
C GLN A 331 -0.81 31.10 -12.17
N ASN A 332 -1.77 30.53 -11.43
CA ASN A 332 -3.10 30.21 -11.95
C ASN A 332 -4.13 31.22 -11.43
N ALA A 333 -4.91 31.78 -12.36
CA ALA A 333 -5.99 32.69 -12.04
C ALA A 333 -7.18 31.97 -11.36
N ALA A 334 -7.96 32.70 -10.58
CA ALA A 334 -9.21 32.17 -10.03
C ALA A 334 -10.15 31.70 -11.15
N GLY A 335 -10.73 30.52 -11.00
CA GLY A 335 -11.58 29.84 -11.99
C GLY A 335 -10.83 29.14 -13.12
N SER A 336 -9.50 29.28 -13.23
CA SER A 336 -8.74 28.66 -14.33
C SER A 336 -8.72 27.13 -14.22
N TYR A 337 -8.84 26.56 -13.02
CA TYR A 337 -8.95 25.10 -12.86
C TYR A 337 -10.19 24.57 -13.57
N THR A 338 -11.35 25.20 -13.34
CA THR A 338 -12.61 24.77 -13.97
C THR A 338 -12.60 24.97 -15.48
N ALA A 339 -11.96 26.04 -15.98
CA ALA A 339 -11.81 26.29 -17.40
C ALA A 339 -10.90 25.24 -18.06
N MET A 340 -9.79 24.89 -17.41
CA MET A 340 -8.88 23.83 -17.85
C MET A 340 -9.57 22.46 -17.88
N TRP A 341 -10.29 22.10 -16.80
CA TRP A 341 -11.06 20.86 -16.75
C TRP A 341 -12.02 20.73 -17.94
N LYS A 342 -12.83 21.77 -18.18
CA LYS A 342 -13.81 21.81 -19.28
C LYS A 342 -13.14 21.72 -20.64
N HIS A 343 -11.99 22.38 -20.81
CA HIS A 343 -11.21 22.32 -22.04
C HIS A 343 -10.74 20.90 -22.33
N VAL A 344 -10.11 20.23 -21.36
CA VAL A 344 -9.65 18.83 -21.50
C VAL A 344 -10.83 17.89 -21.77
N TRP A 345 -11.93 18.03 -21.01
CA TRP A 345 -13.15 17.26 -21.22
C TRP A 345 -13.72 17.46 -22.63
N GLN A 346 -13.71 18.69 -23.16
CA GLN A 346 -14.21 19.00 -24.50
C GLN A 346 -13.34 18.35 -25.59
N VAL A 347 -12.02 18.38 -25.46
CA VAL A 347 -11.13 17.69 -26.41
C VAL A 347 -11.41 16.19 -26.42
N PHE A 348 -11.68 15.58 -25.26
CA PHE A 348 -12.09 14.17 -25.18
C PHE A 348 -13.46 13.93 -25.78
N GLN A 349 -14.43 14.84 -25.56
CA GLN A 349 -15.77 14.77 -26.15
C GLN A 349 -15.71 14.80 -27.68
N ASP A 350 -14.94 15.73 -28.25
CA ASP A 350 -14.82 15.94 -29.70
C ASP A 350 -14.17 14.76 -30.41
N ASN A 351 -13.36 13.98 -29.69
CA ASN A 351 -12.71 12.76 -30.19
C ASN A 351 -13.46 11.48 -29.81
N GLY A 352 -14.65 11.56 -29.20
CA GLY A 352 -15.47 10.41 -28.81
C GLY A 352 -14.97 9.64 -27.58
N ALA A 353 -13.91 10.11 -26.93
CA ALA A 353 -13.25 9.44 -25.82
C ALA A 353 -14.08 9.44 -24.52
N ASN A 354 -15.02 10.38 -24.36
CA ASN A 354 -15.95 10.43 -23.22
C ASN A 354 -16.87 9.21 -23.11
N GLN A 355 -16.99 8.41 -24.18
CA GLN A 355 -17.67 7.11 -24.11
C GLN A 355 -16.92 6.11 -23.21
N TYR A 356 -15.61 6.30 -23.03
CA TYR A 356 -14.72 5.41 -22.27
C TYR A 356 -14.13 6.09 -21.01
N ALA A 357 -14.08 7.42 -20.95
CA ALA A 357 -13.62 8.15 -19.76
C ALA A 357 -14.76 8.34 -18.74
N ILE A 358 -14.52 7.91 -17.49
CA ILE A 358 -15.32 8.26 -16.32
C ILE A 358 -14.59 9.39 -15.60
N TRP A 359 -15.17 10.59 -15.61
CA TRP A 359 -14.55 11.79 -15.05
C TRP A 359 -14.79 11.88 -13.55
N ASP A 360 -13.71 11.81 -12.76
CA ASP A 360 -13.75 11.86 -11.30
C ASP A 360 -13.14 13.15 -10.75
N TRP A 361 -13.99 14.02 -10.20
CA TRP A 361 -13.57 15.27 -9.56
C TRP A 361 -13.27 15.05 -8.07
N SER A 362 -12.01 15.20 -7.66
CA SER A 362 -11.53 14.74 -6.35
C SER A 362 -10.77 15.82 -5.56
N PRO A 363 -11.42 16.59 -4.66
CA PRO A 363 -10.74 17.46 -3.69
C PRO A 363 -9.97 16.70 -2.59
N SER A 364 -9.04 17.40 -1.92
CA SER A 364 -8.44 16.96 -0.65
C SER A 364 -9.33 17.32 0.54
N ARG A 365 -9.09 16.69 1.70
CA ARG A 365 -9.81 17.01 2.95
C ARG A 365 -9.63 18.48 3.36
N ILE A 366 -10.75 19.16 3.61
CA ILE A 366 -10.77 20.62 3.76
C ILE A 366 -10.05 21.13 5.01
N ASP A 367 -10.06 20.36 6.09
CA ASP A 367 -9.47 20.77 7.37
C ASP A 367 -7.93 20.83 7.33
N LYS A 368 -7.30 20.25 6.30
CA LYS A 368 -5.85 20.22 6.09
C LYS A 368 -5.32 21.16 5.01
N LEU A 369 -6.13 22.11 4.55
CA LEU A 369 -5.73 23.12 3.56
C LEU A 369 -4.88 24.27 4.16
N GLY A 370 -4.52 24.20 5.45
CA GLY A 370 -3.63 25.15 6.12
C GLY A 370 -4.25 26.52 6.46
N ASN A 371 -5.40 26.88 5.90
CA ASN A 371 -6.11 28.12 6.21
C ASN A 371 -7.63 27.94 6.15
N THR A 372 -8.35 28.43 7.16
CA THR A 372 -9.81 28.31 7.29
C THR A 372 -10.58 28.96 6.13
N LYS A 373 -10.02 29.98 5.46
CA LYS A 373 -10.66 30.60 4.29
C LYS A 373 -10.83 29.64 3.10
N TYR A 374 -9.99 28.61 3.01
CA TYR A 374 -10.06 27.57 1.97
C TYR A 374 -11.02 26.43 2.34
N GLN A 375 -11.64 26.49 3.52
CA GLN A 375 -12.49 25.41 4.04
C GLN A 375 -13.98 25.69 3.84
N THR A 376 -14.33 26.73 3.09
CA THR A 376 -15.71 27.15 2.91
C THR A 376 -16.35 26.44 1.72
N LEU A 377 -17.68 26.29 1.79
CA LEU A 377 -18.45 25.71 0.69
C LEU A 377 -18.27 26.49 -0.62
N ASP A 378 -18.24 27.82 -0.56
CA ASP A 378 -18.03 28.66 -1.75
C ASP A 378 -16.63 28.47 -2.35
N TYR A 379 -15.61 28.26 -1.50
CA TYR A 379 -14.29 27.90 -1.99
C TYR A 379 -14.30 26.56 -2.72
N MET A 380 -14.96 25.54 -2.18
CA MET A 380 -15.09 24.25 -2.87
C MET A 380 -15.89 24.37 -4.18
N ARG A 381 -16.98 25.14 -4.20
CA ARG A 381 -17.80 25.40 -5.42
C ARG A 381 -16.99 26.01 -6.55
N ASN A 382 -16.00 26.85 -6.25
CA ASN A 382 -15.17 27.49 -7.28
C ASN A 382 -14.37 26.49 -8.12
N TYR A 383 -14.12 25.28 -7.60
CA TYR A 383 -13.37 24.24 -8.31
C TYR A 383 -14.26 23.20 -9.01
N TYR A 384 -15.57 23.22 -8.78
CA TYR A 384 -16.47 22.23 -9.38
C TYR A 384 -16.84 22.64 -10.82
N PRO A 385 -16.44 21.87 -11.84
CA PRO A 385 -16.67 22.25 -13.24
C PRO A 385 -18.15 22.17 -13.65
N GLY A 386 -18.97 21.45 -12.88
CA GLY A 386 -20.40 21.31 -13.10
C GLY A 386 -20.81 19.87 -13.43
N PRO A 387 -22.10 19.53 -13.27
CA PRO A 387 -22.58 18.15 -13.30
C PRO A 387 -22.49 17.45 -14.65
N GLU A 388 -22.33 18.20 -15.75
CA GLU A 388 -22.14 17.68 -17.11
C GLU A 388 -20.71 17.15 -17.34
N TYR A 389 -19.73 17.70 -16.62
CA TYR A 389 -18.30 17.42 -16.83
C TYR A 389 -17.74 16.38 -15.85
N VAL A 390 -18.59 15.84 -14.98
CA VAL A 390 -18.21 14.98 -13.84
C VAL A 390 -19.15 13.80 -13.79
N ASP A 391 -18.62 12.59 -13.80
CA ASP A 391 -19.38 11.36 -13.64
C ASP A 391 -19.43 10.94 -12.15
N TRP A 392 -18.27 10.94 -11.49
CA TRP A 392 -18.10 10.66 -10.07
C TRP A 392 -17.42 11.82 -9.36
N VAL A 393 -17.66 11.93 -8.07
CA VAL A 393 -16.85 12.78 -7.21
C VAL A 393 -16.02 11.91 -6.30
N GLY A 394 -14.91 12.42 -5.83
CA GLY A 394 -14.12 11.71 -4.86
C GLY A 394 -13.47 12.61 -3.85
N MET A 395 -12.58 12.02 -3.05
CA MET A 395 -11.67 12.79 -2.23
C MET A 395 -10.43 12.01 -1.84
N SER A 396 -9.35 12.76 -1.63
CA SER A 396 -8.15 12.27 -0.95
C SER A 396 -8.23 12.62 0.54
N GLY A 397 -7.95 11.65 1.40
CA GLY A 397 -8.07 11.80 2.85
C GLY A 397 -7.19 10.83 3.62
N TYR A 398 -6.26 11.38 4.40
CA TYR A 398 -5.31 10.59 5.18
C TYR A 398 -5.40 10.91 6.67
N TYR A 399 -5.25 9.89 7.49
CA TYR A 399 -5.05 10.02 8.94
C TYR A 399 -3.56 10.06 9.26
N ARG A 400 -3.00 11.26 9.49
CA ARG A 400 -1.54 11.48 9.57
C ARG A 400 -0.99 11.79 10.96
N ASP A 401 -1.85 12.19 11.89
CA ASP A 401 -1.45 12.76 13.17
C ASP A 401 -2.03 11.99 14.35
N ALA A 402 -1.17 11.57 15.28
CA ALA A 402 -1.57 10.81 16.47
C ALA A 402 -2.49 11.60 17.40
N THR A 403 -2.49 12.92 17.31
CA THR A 403 -3.32 13.81 18.13
C THR A 403 -4.74 13.92 17.62
N GLU A 404 -4.99 13.54 16.37
CA GLU A 404 -6.32 13.48 15.79
C GLU A 404 -7.09 12.24 16.26
N ALA A 405 -8.41 12.37 16.33
CA ALA A 405 -9.28 11.23 16.49
C ALA A 405 -9.11 10.27 15.29
N PRO A 406 -8.77 8.98 15.53
CA PRO A 406 -8.60 7.99 14.46
C PRO A 406 -9.96 7.50 13.97
N THR A 407 -10.75 8.40 13.38
CA THR A 407 -12.11 8.10 12.92
C THR A 407 -12.33 8.55 11.48
N PHE A 408 -13.26 7.86 10.82
CA PHE A 408 -13.80 8.25 9.54
C PHE A 408 -14.33 9.69 9.57
N GLU A 409 -15.14 10.02 10.58
CA GLU A 409 -15.78 11.32 10.70
C GLU A 409 -14.75 12.46 10.76
N ASN A 410 -13.67 12.28 11.53
CA ASN A 410 -12.60 13.26 11.61
C ASN A 410 -11.89 13.45 10.26
N THR A 411 -11.76 12.39 9.46
CA THR A 411 -11.01 12.43 8.19
C THR A 411 -11.85 12.92 7.02
N PHE A 412 -13.11 12.52 6.96
CA PHE A 412 -13.95 12.64 5.77
C PHE A 412 -15.20 13.50 6.00
N GLY A 413 -15.79 13.49 7.19
CA GLY A 413 -17.15 14.00 7.44
C GLY A 413 -17.40 15.43 6.94
N ALA A 414 -16.52 16.37 7.33
CA ALA A 414 -16.64 17.76 6.92
C ALA A 414 -16.50 17.98 5.40
N THR A 415 -15.65 17.19 4.74
CA THR A 415 -15.44 17.27 3.29
C THR A 415 -16.60 16.64 2.53
N LEU A 416 -17.07 15.47 2.97
CA LEU A 416 -18.24 14.79 2.40
C LEU A 416 -19.50 15.64 2.48
N ALA A 417 -19.69 16.37 3.59
CA ALA A 417 -20.79 17.32 3.71
C ALA A 417 -20.78 18.37 2.59
N GLN A 418 -19.61 18.95 2.28
CA GLN A 418 -19.50 19.92 1.19
C GLN A 418 -19.65 19.25 -0.18
N ILE A 419 -19.04 18.08 -0.41
CA ILE A 419 -19.18 17.36 -1.69
C ILE A 419 -20.66 17.08 -2.00
N ARG A 420 -21.44 16.62 -1.00
CA ARG A 420 -22.87 16.35 -1.15
C ARG A 420 -23.69 17.60 -1.51
N GLU A 421 -23.27 18.78 -1.06
CA GLU A 421 -23.89 20.05 -1.41
C GLU A 421 -23.46 20.58 -2.79
N VAL A 422 -22.20 20.39 -3.17
CA VAL A 422 -21.62 20.89 -4.42
C VAL A 422 -22.05 20.03 -5.62
N ALA A 423 -22.08 18.72 -5.43
CA ALA A 423 -22.32 17.73 -6.49
C ALA A 423 -23.40 16.72 -6.07
N PRO A 424 -24.63 17.17 -5.80
CA PRO A 424 -25.70 16.30 -5.30
C PRO A 424 -26.00 15.15 -6.27
N GLY A 425 -26.15 13.95 -5.73
CA GLY A 425 -26.52 12.74 -6.48
C GLY A 425 -25.38 12.07 -7.26
N LYS A 426 -24.15 12.60 -7.19
CA LYS A 426 -22.96 11.91 -7.73
C LYS A 426 -22.48 10.84 -6.76
N GLY A 427 -22.09 9.67 -7.28
CA GLY A 427 -21.43 8.65 -6.47
C GLY A 427 -20.07 9.14 -5.98
N ILE A 428 -19.75 8.86 -4.72
CA ILE A 428 -18.54 9.30 -4.05
C ILE A 428 -17.53 8.15 -3.96
N VAL A 429 -16.32 8.34 -4.48
CA VAL A 429 -15.20 7.40 -4.30
C VAL A 429 -14.14 8.04 -3.40
N LEU A 430 -13.75 7.36 -2.31
CA LEU A 430 -12.62 7.82 -1.51
C LEU A 430 -11.31 7.42 -2.23
N ASN A 431 -10.93 8.22 -3.22
CA ASN A 431 -9.97 7.84 -4.26
C ASN A 431 -8.53 7.68 -3.80
N GLU A 432 -8.15 8.29 -2.69
CA GLU A 432 -6.86 8.03 -2.06
C GLU A 432 -6.98 8.18 -0.56
N ILE A 433 -6.93 7.03 0.12
CA ILE A 433 -7.03 7.00 1.57
C ILE A 433 -5.88 6.21 2.18
N GLY A 434 -5.47 6.60 3.37
CA GLY A 434 -4.44 5.91 4.13
C GLY A 434 -4.41 6.37 5.57
N ALA A 435 -3.95 5.48 6.45
CA ALA A 435 -3.74 5.78 7.86
C ALA A 435 -2.33 5.35 8.28
N THR A 436 -1.63 6.21 9.02
CA THR A 436 -0.23 5.99 9.39
C THR A 436 -0.24 5.24 10.70
N GLU A 437 0.87 4.58 11.00
CA GLU A 437 1.12 4.04 12.32
C GLU A 437 1.47 5.17 13.29
N THR A 438 0.45 5.93 13.70
CA THR A 438 0.53 6.89 14.80
C THR A 438 0.13 6.24 16.12
N GLY A 439 0.74 6.70 17.22
CA GLY A 439 0.59 6.11 18.55
C GLY A 439 1.77 5.22 18.92
N GLY A 440 2.54 5.64 19.92
CA GLY A 440 3.87 5.08 20.24
C GLY A 440 3.93 3.65 20.82
N SER A 441 2.90 2.79 20.67
CA SER A 441 2.93 1.39 21.12
C SER A 441 1.86 0.52 20.43
N VAL A 442 2.16 -0.78 20.27
CA VAL A 442 1.25 -1.79 19.68
C VAL A 442 -0.10 -1.88 20.40
N SER A 443 -0.18 -1.53 21.69
CA SER A 443 -1.42 -1.59 22.49
C SER A 443 -2.42 -0.45 22.23
N ASN A 444 -2.08 0.56 21.42
CA ASN A 444 -2.98 1.64 21.05
C ASN A 444 -2.92 1.88 19.53
N SER A 445 -3.34 0.87 18.75
CA SER A 445 -3.31 0.93 17.28
C SER A 445 -4.36 1.90 16.74
N GLN A 446 -3.96 3.17 16.57
CA GLN A 446 -4.83 4.20 16.00
C GLN A 446 -5.17 3.90 14.53
N LYS A 447 -4.24 3.32 13.77
CA LYS A 447 -4.52 2.86 12.39
C LYS A 447 -5.64 1.81 12.35
N SER A 448 -5.56 0.77 13.19
CA SER A 448 -6.63 -0.24 13.28
C SER A 448 -7.97 0.38 13.72
N GLN A 449 -7.97 1.33 14.65
CA GLN A 449 -9.19 2.05 15.07
C GLN A 449 -9.79 2.85 13.92
N TRP A 450 -8.94 3.55 13.15
CA TRP A 450 -9.36 4.31 11.97
C TRP A 450 -9.93 3.39 10.89
N ILE A 451 -9.29 2.24 10.64
CA ILE A 451 -9.79 1.24 9.68
C ILE A 451 -11.16 0.69 10.10
N ASN A 452 -11.32 0.32 11.38
CA ASN A 452 -12.62 -0.13 11.89
C ASN A 452 -13.69 0.95 11.71
N SER A 453 -13.36 2.20 12.07
CA SER A 453 -14.28 3.34 11.89
C SER A 453 -14.62 3.62 10.43
N LEU A 454 -13.70 3.39 9.48
CA LEU A 454 -13.97 3.48 8.05
C LEU A 454 -15.05 2.47 7.66
N PHE A 455 -14.89 1.19 8.01
CA PHE A 455 -15.87 0.17 7.64
C PHE A 455 -17.21 0.33 8.38
N ASP A 456 -17.21 0.80 9.62
CA ASP A 456 -18.45 1.15 10.34
C ASP A 456 -19.21 2.27 9.61
N ALA A 457 -18.50 3.30 9.16
CA ALA A 457 -19.10 4.39 8.39
C ALA A 457 -19.58 3.94 7.01
N LEU A 458 -18.85 3.02 6.35
CA LEU A 458 -19.29 2.46 5.08
C LEU A 458 -20.56 1.62 5.22
N ALA A 459 -20.76 0.93 6.34
CA ALA A 459 -21.98 0.17 6.62
C ALA A 459 -23.19 1.06 6.98
N ASP A 460 -22.94 2.32 7.37
CA ASP A 460 -24.00 3.26 7.70
C ASP A 460 -24.77 3.67 6.42
N PRO A 461 -26.11 3.47 6.36
CA PRO A 461 -26.93 3.91 5.24
C PRO A 461 -26.83 5.41 4.93
N ALA A 462 -26.42 6.25 5.90
CA ALA A 462 -26.15 7.67 5.67
C ALA A 462 -25.00 7.92 4.68
N ASN A 463 -24.16 6.90 4.46
CA ASN A 463 -23.04 6.92 3.52
C ASN A 463 -23.25 5.98 2.32
N ALA A 464 -24.51 5.66 1.99
CA ALA A 464 -24.84 4.82 0.83
C ALA A 464 -24.45 5.45 -0.52
N ASP A 465 -24.18 6.76 -0.55
CA ASP A 465 -23.63 7.48 -1.70
C ASP A 465 -22.11 7.28 -1.86
N ILE A 466 -21.42 6.70 -0.87
CA ILE A 466 -20.02 6.28 -0.98
C ILE A 466 -19.96 4.93 -1.69
N ILE A 467 -19.70 4.99 -2.99
CA ILE A 467 -19.69 3.83 -3.89
C ILE A 467 -18.36 3.07 -3.88
N GLY A 468 -17.38 3.48 -3.08
CA GLY A 468 -16.13 2.75 -2.92
C GLY A 468 -14.96 3.58 -2.39
N PHE A 469 -13.78 2.97 -2.36
CA PHE A 469 -12.52 3.63 -2.04
C PHE A 469 -11.35 2.98 -2.79
N ALA A 470 -10.25 3.71 -2.89
CA ALA A 470 -8.95 3.16 -3.27
C ALA A 470 -7.91 3.46 -2.18
N TYR A 471 -7.38 2.39 -1.58
CA TYR A 471 -6.44 2.50 -0.47
C TYR A 471 -5.01 2.68 -1.01
N PHE A 472 -4.30 3.66 -0.47
CA PHE A 472 -2.94 3.99 -0.86
C PHE A 472 -1.95 3.18 -0.02
N SER A 473 -1.61 1.97 -0.47
CA SER A 473 -0.77 1.03 0.28
C SER A 473 0.71 1.25 -0.03
N GLU A 474 1.25 2.42 0.32
CA GLU A 474 2.63 2.80 0.04
C GLU A 474 3.29 3.53 1.21
N THR A 475 4.61 3.69 1.15
CA THR A 475 5.37 4.57 2.04
C THR A 475 5.65 5.90 1.35
N ALA A 476 5.23 7.01 1.97
CA ALA A 476 5.47 8.35 1.43
C ALA A 476 6.42 9.13 2.33
N THR A 477 7.59 9.47 1.79
CA THR A 477 8.51 10.40 2.46
C THR A 477 8.23 11.83 2.00
N THR A 478 7.99 12.74 2.95
CA THR A 478 7.87 14.18 2.72
C THR A 478 8.93 14.94 3.51
N ILE A 479 9.24 16.18 3.10
CA ILE A 479 10.05 17.11 3.90
C ILE A 479 9.13 18.23 4.36
N VAL A 480 8.86 18.29 5.65
CA VAL A 480 8.08 19.36 6.29
C VAL A 480 9.04 20.23 7.10
N ASP A 481 9.14 21.52 6.77
CA ASP A 481 10.04 22.49 7.43
C ASP A 481 11.51 22.03 7.51
N GLY A 482 12.00 21.39 6.44
CA GLY A 482 13.37 20.86 6.37
C GLY A 482 13.57 19.54 7.12
N THR A 483 12.52 18.99 7.75
CA THR A 483 12.55 17.70 8.43
C THR A 483 11.90 16.62 7.58
N ARG A 484 12.62 15.52 7.37
CA ARG A 484 12.14 14.37 6.62
C ARG A 484 11.19 13.52 7.48
N THR A 485 9.94 13.40 7.05
CA THR A 485 8.89 12.61 7.69
C THR A 485 8.42 11.52 6.72
N THR A 486 8.56 10.25 7.10
CA THR A 486 8.03 9.13 6.33
C THR A 486 6.72 8.68 6.97
N ASN A 487 5.66 8.67 6.17
CA ASN A 487 4.40 8.05 6.53
C ASN A 487 4.35 6.65 5.92
N ASP A 488 3.97 5.66 6.73
CA ASP A 488 3.80 4.28 6.31
C ASP A 488 2.31 3.94 6.22
N TRP A 489 1.76 4.07 5.01
CA TRP A 489 0.34 3.83 4.76
C TRP A 489 0.04 2.37 4.47
N ARG A 490 1.05 1.54 4.17
CA ARG A 490 0.87 0.15 3.72
C ARG A 490 -0.08 -0.65 4.62
N LEU A 491 -0.96 -1.46 4.03
CA LEU A 491 -1.90 -2.29 4.80
C LEU A 491 -1.19 -3.33 5.67
N ASP A 492 -0.04 -3.82 5.22
CA ASP A 492 0.82 -4.80 5.87
C ASP A 492 1.87 -4.17 6.80
N SER A 493 1.76 -2.86 7.11
CA SER A 493 2.67 -2.16 8.04
C SER A 493 2.73 -2.82 9.41
N ARG A 494 1.60 -3.36 9.88
CA ARG A 494 1.45 -4.16 11.10
C ARG A 494 0.35 -5.22 10.94
N SER A 495 0.49 -6.32 11.66
CA SER A 495 -0.46 -7.44 11.59
C SER A 495 -1.87 -7.09 12.08
N ASP A 496 -2.00 -6.18 13.06
CA ASP A 496 -3.30 -5.73 13.56
C ASP A 496 -3.98 -4.71 12.63
N SER A 497 -3.21 -3.89 11.91
CA SER A 497 -3.73 -3.02 10.83
C SER A 497 -4.25 -3.86 9.67
N LEU A 498 -3.48 -4.86 9.23
CA LEU A 498 -3.89 -5.81 8.19
C LEU A 498 -5.13 -6.60 8.59
N GLN A 499 -5.16 -7.12 9.83
CA GLN A 499 -6.32 -7.88 10.33
C GLN A 499 -7.58 -7.03 10.36
N ALA A 500 -7.51 -5.79 10.89
CA ALA A 500 -8.65 -4.87 10.92
C ALA A 500 -9.19 -4.60 9.51
N PHE A 501 -8.31 -4.43 8.53
CA PHE A 501 -8.71 -4.22 7.14
C PHE A 501 -9.35 -5.48 6.55
N SER A 502 -8.73 -6.65 6.75
CA SER A 502 -9.24 -7.94 6.27
C SER A 502 -10.62 -8.25 6.84
N ASP A 503 -10.83 -8.03 8.13
CA ASP A 503 -12.13 -8.22 8.78
C ASP A 503 -13.17 -7.23 8.23
N GLY A 504 -12.77 -5.97 8.09
CA GLY A 504 -13.60 -4.90 7.54
C GLY A 504 -14.11 -5.21 6.14
N ILE A 505 -13.21 -5.49 5.18
CA ILE A 505 -13.58 -5.72 3.77
C ILE A 505 -14.38 -7.02 3.55
N LYS A 506 -14.33 -7.96 4.50
CA LYS A 506 -15.09 -9.21 4.48
C LYS A 506 -16.50 -9.07 5.08
N ARG A 507 -16.83 -7.93 5.68
CA ARG A 507 -18.17 -7.69 6.20
C ARG A 507 -19.21 -7.78 5.07
N THR A 508 -20.40 -8.25 5.41
CA THR A 508 -21.51 -8.47 4.46
C THR A 508 -22.52 -7.33 4.45
N ASP A 509 -22.36 -6.33 5.32
CA ASP A 509 -23.23 -5.16 5.47
C ASP A 509 -22.70 -3.90 4.76
N ILE A 510 -21.66 -4.04 3.92
CA ILE A 510 -20.96 -2.95 3.21
C ILE A 510 -21.06 -3.04 1.68
N ASP A 511 -21.93 -3.91 1.16
CA ASP A 511 -22.22 -4.10 -0.29
C ASP A 511 -20.99 -4.36 -1.17
N TYR A 512 -19.90 -4.89 -0.60
CA TYR A 512 -18.75 -5.38 -1.36
C TYR A 512 -19.01 -6.82 -1.81
N ASP A 513 -19.45 -7.00 -3.06
CA ASP A 513 -19.55 -8.32 -3.70
C ASP A 513 -18.17 -8.71 -4.29
N LEU A 514 -17.23 -9.04 -3.40
CA LEU A 514 -15.83 -9.34 -3.75
C LEU A 514 -15.49 -10.80 -3.49
N GLN A 515 -14.75 -11.38 -4.43
CA GLN A 515 -14.30 -12.77 -4.36
C GLN A 515 -13.12 -12.95 -3.39
N GLU A 516 -13.03 -14.12 -2.76
CA GLU A 516 -11.90 -14.47 -1.90
C GLU A 516 -10.65 -14.79 -2.72
N VAL A 517 -9.49 -14.30 -2.27
CA VAL A 517 -8.20 -14.66 -2.89
C VAL A 517 -7.81 -16.04 -2.39
N THR A 518 -7.49 -16.95 -3.32
CA THR A 518 -7.15 -18.33 -2.95
C THR A 518 -5.72 -18.38 -2.39
N PRO A 519 -5.46 -19.09 -1.27
CA PRO A 519 -4.13 -19.20 -0.65
C PRO A 519 -3.04 -19.82 -1.53
#